data_AF-A0A804PUS1-F1
#
_entry.id   AF-A0A804PUS1-F1
#
_cell.length_a   1.000
_cell.length_b   1.000
_cell.length_c   1.000
_cell.angle_alpha   90.00
_cell.angle_beta   90.00
_cell.angle_gamma   90.00
#
_symmetry.space_group_name_H-M   'P 1'
#
loop_
_entity.id
_entity.type
_entity.pdbx_description
1 polymer ?
#
loop_
_entity_poly.entity_id
_entity_poly.type
_entity_poly.pdbx_seq_one_letter_code
_entity_poly.pdbx_strand_id
1 'polypeptide(L)' 'MAGTRWGRWLGLVTAAWVHCISGNNYTFSNYSHALKTLMGLTQLQLNGLSVAKDVGKAFGLLAGLASDRVPT' A
#
# COMPACT_ATOMS: atom_id res chain seq x y z
N MET A 1 23.56 24.79 11.40
CA MET A 1 23.12 23.76 10.43
C MET A 1 22.97 22.36 11.06
N ALA A 2 22.35 22.22 12.23
CA ALA A 2 22.20 20.92 12.91
C ALA A 2 20.86 20.19 12.62
N GLY A 3 19.92 20.84 11.93
CA GLY A 3 18.54 20.36 11.73
C GLY A 3 18.32 19.34 10.62
N THR A 4 19.25 19.17 9.68
CA THR A 4 19.05 18.33 8.48
C THR A 4 19.22 16.83 8.73
N ARG A 5 19.97 16.43 9.75
CA ARG A 5 20.26 15.01 10.05
C ARG A 5 19.09 14.28 10.70
N TRP A 6 18.37 14.92 11.62
CA TRP A 6 17.15 14.35 12.21
C TRP A 6 16.00 14.26 11.21
N GLY A 7 15.85 15.27 10.33
CA GLY A 7 14.85 15.26 9.27
C GLY A 7 14.99 14.09 8.30
N ARG A 8 16.23 13.67 7.99
CA ARG A 8 16.50 12.50 7.12
C ARG A 8 16.03 11.19 7.75
N TRP A 9 16.29 10.99 9.04
CA TRP A 9 15.84 9.79 9.76
C TRP A 9 14.34 9.76 9.95
N LEU A 10 13.73 10.89 10.30
CA LEU A 10 12.27 11.01 10.36
C LEU A 10 11.62 10.69 9.02
N GLY A 11 12.14 11.26 7.92
CA GLY A 11 11.70 10.95 6.56
C GLY A 11 11.77 9.46 6.24
N LEU A 12 12.88 8.80 6.61
CA LEU A 12 13.07 7.36 6.42
C LEU A 12 12.08 6.53 7.24
N VAL A 13 11.84 6.89 8.50
CA VAL A 13 10.86 6.22 9.36
C VAL A 13 9.45 6.39 8.80
N THR A 14 9.07 7.59 8.36
CA THR A 14 7.76 7.80 7.71
C THR A 14 7.63 7.01 6.42
N ALA A 15 8.67 6.95 5.58
CA ALA A 15 8.66 6.15 4.35
C ALA A 15 8.52 4.65 4.64
N ALA A 16 9.26 4.14 5.64
CA ALA A 16 9.14 2.76 6.07
C ALA A 16 7.74 2.44 6.61
N TRP A 17 7.15 3.36 7.37
CA TRP A 17 5.79 3.19 7.92
C TRP A 17 4.73 3.14 6.81
N VAL A 18 4.79 4.08 5.86
CA VAL A 18 3.90 4.08 4.68
C VAL A 18 4.08 2.81 3.86
N HIS A 19 5.31 2.32 3.69
CA HIS A 19 5.58 1.08 2.98
C HIS A 19 4.97 -0.15 3.68
N CYS A 20 5.06 -0.22 5.01
CA CYS A 20 4.45 -1.28 5.81
C CYS A 20 2.91 -1.27 5.73
N ILE A 21 2.28 -0.09 5.78
CA ILE A 21 0.81 0.05 5.72
C ILE A 21 0.29 -0.20 4.30
N SER A 22 1.05 0.17 3.26
CA SER A 22 0.67 -0.05 1.86
C SER A 22 0.57 -1.53 1.47
N GLY A 23 1.03 -2.45 2.32
CA GLY A 23 0.85 -3.89 2.15
C GLY A 23 1.77 -4.49 1.08
N ASN A 24 2.63 -5.42 1.51
CA ASN A 24 3.42 -6.24 0.61
C ASN A 24 2.49 -7.05 -0.33
N ASN A 25 2.90 -7.32 -1.58
CA ASN A 25 2.11 -8.10 -2.55
C ASN A 25 1.61 -9.45 -1.99
N TYR A 26 2.30 -9.98 -0.98
CA TYR A 26 1.99 -11.26 -0.33
C TYR A 26 0.88 -11.22 0.73
N THR A 27 0.51 -10.09 1.33
CA THR A 27 -0.52 -10.08 2.40
C THR A 27 -1.88 -10.51 1.88
N PHE A 28 -2.23 -10.14 0.65
CA PHE A 28 -3.48 -10.60 0.05
C PHE A 28 -3.47 -12.11 -0.15
N SER A 29 -2.39 -12.71 -0.66
CA SER A 29 -2.31 -14.16 -0.87
C SER A 29 -2.34 -14.94 0.45
N ASN A 30 -1.83 -14.36 1.54
CA ASN A 30 -1.75 -15.04 2.83
C ASN A 30 -3.12 -15.09 3.55
N TYR A 31 -3.94 -14.05 3.38
CA TYR A 31 -5.30 -14.01 3.93
C TYR A 31 -6.38 -14.37 2.92
N SER A 32 -6.08 -14.53 1.63
CA SER A 32 -7.09 -14.79 0.59
C SER A 32 -7.86 -16.08 0.88
N HIS A 33 -7.20 -17.12 1.37
CA HIS A 33 -7.86 -18.35 1.80
C HIS A 33 -8.83 -18.06 2.95
N ALA A 34 -8.38 -17.37 4.00
CA ALA A 34 -9.21 -17.00 5.14
C ALA A 34 -10.39 -16.07 4.75
N LEU A 35 -10.16 -15.09 3.87
CA LEU A 35 -11.20 -14.21 3.31
C LEU A 35 -12.23 -15.00 2.52
N LYS A 36 -11.77 -15.97 1.71
CA LYS A 36 -12.65 -16.83 0.93
C LYS A 36 -13.57 -17.64 1.84
N THR A 37 -13.03 -18.27 2.88
CA THR A 37 -13.81 -19.07 3.83
C THR A 37 -14.70 -18.21 4.72
N LEU A 38 -14.21 -17.07 5.22
CA LEU A 38 -14.94 -16.21 6.15
C LEU A 38 -16.09 -15.45 5.46
N MET A 39 -15.89 -15.02 4.21
CA MET A 39 -16.89 -14.26 3.45
C MET A 39 -17.67 -15.10 2.44
N GLY A 40 -17.41 -16.41 2.35
CA GLY A 40 -18.08 -17.30 1.40
C GLY A 40 -17.85 -16.91 -0.06
N LEU A 41 -16.70 -16.32 -0.37
CA LEU A 41 -16.43 -15.79 -1.71
C LEU A 41 -16.07 -16.90 -2.70
N THR A 42 -16.53 -16.75 -3.94
CA THR A 42 -16.12 -17.63 -5.04
C THR A 42 -14.71 -17.28 -5.53
N GLN A 43 -14.01 -18.22 -6.17
CA GLN A 43 -12.64 -18.00 -6.69
C GLN A 43 -12.57 -16.78 -7.64
N LEU A 44 -13.65 -16.53 -8.40
CA LEU A 44 -13.78 -15.39 -9.30
C LEU A 44 -13.81 -14.05 -8.53
N GLN A 45 -14.59 -13.98 -7.44
CA GLN A 45 -14.65 -12.79 -6.59
C GLN A 45 -13.31 -12.54 -5.88
N LEU A 46 -12.64 -13.59 -5.44
CA LEU A 46 -11.32 -13.49 -4.82
C LEU A 46 -10.26 -12.96 -5.81
N ASN A 47 -10.31 -13.43 -7.06
CA ASN A 47 -9.50 -12.87 -8.14
C ASN A 47 -9.85 -11.41 -8.41
N GLY A 48 -11.14 -11.05 -8.42
CA GLY A 48 -11.59 -9.67 -8.53
C GLY A 48 -11.03 -8.78 -7.42
N LEU A 49 -10.99 -9.26 -6.18
CA LEU A 49 -10.36 -8.56 -5.06
C LEU A 49 -8.84 -8.39 -5.25
N SER A 50 -8.15 -9.39 -5.81
CA SER A 50 -6.72 -9.26 -6.13
C SER A 50 -6.47 -8.22 -7.23
N VAL A 51 -7.32 -8.17 -8.25
CA VAL A 51 -7.22 -7.13 -9.29
C VAL A 51 -7.51 -5.76 -8.68
N ALA A 52 -8.52 -5.64 -7.82
CA ALA A 52 -8.81 -4.39 -7.11
C ALA A 52 -7.63 -3.92 -6.24
N LYS A 53 -6.93 -4.84 -5.56
CA LYS A 53 -5.68 -4.58 -4.83
C LYS A 53 -4.61 -3.99 -5.76
N ASP A 54 -4.34 -4.64 -6.89
CA ASP A 54 -3.29 -4.20 -7.82
C ASP A 54 -3.65 -2.86 -8.47
N VAL A 55 -4.92 -2.64 -8.80
CA VAL A 55 -5.44 -1.34 -9.26
C VAL A 55 -5.26 -0.26 -8.19
N GLY A 56 -5.56 -0.56 -6.93
CA GLY A 56 -5.33 0.36 -5.81
C GLY A 56 -3.87 0.80 -5.69
N LYS A 57 -2.92 -0.10 -5.93
CA LYS A 57 -1.48 0.25 -6.00
C LYS A 57 -1.17 1.19 -7.17
N ALA A 58 -1.78 0.98 -8.34
CA ALA A 58 -1.62 1.87 -9.47
C ALA A 58 -2.18 3.28 -9.20
N PHE A 59 -3.33 3.40 -8.50
CA PHE A 59 -3.84 4.69 -8.06
C PHE A 59 -2.96 5.35 -6.99
N GLY A 60 -2.30 4.58 -6.13
CA GLY A 60 -1.29 5.08 -5.20
C GLY A 60 -0.12 5.79 -5.89
N LEU A 61 0.28 5.33 -7.08
CA LEU A 61 1.26 6.01 -7.93
C LEU A 61 0.78 7.38 -8.41
N LEU A 62 -0.51 7.52 -8.73
CA LEU A 62 -1.11 8.81 -9.07
C LEU A 62 -1.12 9.76 -7.87
N ALA A 63 -1.42 9.27 -6.67
CA ALA A 63 -1.33 10.07 -5.44
C ALA A 63 0.11 10.54 -5.18
N GLY A 64 1.11 9.68 -5.44
CA GLY A 64 2.53 10.05 -5.38
C GLY A 64 2.90 11.15 -6.39
N LEU A 65 2.46 11.01 -7.65
CA LEU A 65 2.67 12.05 -8.68
C LEU A 65 1.92 13.35 -8.36
N ALA A 66 0.72 13.27 -7.78
CA ALA A 66 -0.03 14.44 -7.33
C ALA A 66 0.68 15.14 -6.17
N SER A 67 1.23 14.38 -5.22
CA SER A 67 2.04 14.93 -4.13
C SER A 67 3.32 15.61 -4.63
N ASP A 68 3.88 15.18 -5.76
CA ASP A 68 5.06 15.79 -6.38
C ASP A 68 4.71 17.07 -7.16
N ARG A 69 3.47 17.16 -7.68
CA ARG A 69 2.97 18.29 -8.49
C ARG A 69 2.26 19.38 -7.66
N VAL A 70 1.77 19.05 -6.47
CA VAL A 70 1.14 20.01 -5.56
C VAL A 70 2.15 20.36 -4.47
N PRO A 71 2.84 21.51 -4.56
CA PRO A 71 3.72 21.96 -3.51
C PRO A 71 2.86 22.33 -2.29
N THR A 72 3.12 21.68 -1.15
CA THR A 72 2.78 22.22 0.17
C THR A 72 3.74 23.32 0.55
#